data_AF-A0A383C9R9-F1
#
_entry.id   AF-A0A383C9R9-F1
#
_cell.length_a   1.000
_cell.length_b   1.000
_cell.length_c   1.000
_cell.angle_alpha   90.00
_cell.angle_beta   90.00
_cell.angle_gamma   90.00
#
_symmetry.space_group_name_H-M   'P 1'
#
loop_
_entity.id
_entity.type
_entity.pdbx_description
1 polymer ?
#
loop_
_entity_poly.entity_id
_entity_poly.type
_entity_poly.pdbx_seq_one_letter_code
_entity_poly.pdbx_strand_id
1 'polypeptide(L)' 'MIDPYSVLGVSRNASKDDIKKAYRKLAMKNHPDRGGDETKFKEIKEAYERITEP' A
#
# COMPACT_ATOMS: atom_id res chain seq x y z
N MET A 1 5.78 -12.41 9.71
CA MET A 1 5.07 -11.10 9.86
C MET A 1 5.29 -10.36 8.56
N ILE A 2 4.22 -10.01 7.84
CA ILE A 2 4.36 -9.27 6.57
C ILE A 2 4.74 -7.83 6.92
N ASP A 3 5.84 -7.35 6.35
CA ASP A 3 6.31 -5.99 6.57
C ASP A 3 5.50 -5.02 5.69
N PRO A 4 4.73 -4.09 6.28
CA PRO A 4 3.82 -3.24 5.51
C PRO A 4 4.58 -2.27 4.58
N TYR A 5 5.80 -1.87 4.94
CA TYR A 5 6.64 -1.02 4.09
C TYR A 5 7.08 -1.79 2.83
N SER A 6 7.39 -3.08 2.99
CA SER A 6 7.72 -3.97 1.88
C SER A 6 6.53 -4.23 0.96
N VAL A 7 5.30 -4.32 1.49
CA VAL A 7 4.06 -4.43 0.69
C VAL A 7 3.84 -3.18 -0.16
N LEU A 8 4.07 -1.99 0.41
CA LEU A 8 4.00 -0.73 -0.33
C LEU A 8 5.22 -0.46 -1.21
N GLY A 9 6.28 -1.26 -1.10
CA GLY A 9 7.53 -1.07 -1.85
C GLY A 9 8.28 0.20 -1.46
N VAL A 10 8.18 0.62 -0.20
CA VAL A 10 8.82 1.83 0.35
C VAL A 10 9.82 1.46 1.45
N SER A 11 10.76 2.37 1.73
CA SER A 11 11.66 2.23 2.87
C SER A 11 10.91 2.38 4.19
N ARG A 12 11.38 1.74 5.26
CA ARG A 12 10.88 1.97 6.64
C ARG A 12 11.07 3.42 7.12
N ASN A 13 12.02 4.13 6.51
CA ASN A 13 12.27 5.55 6.75
C ASN A 13 11.52 6.47 5.75
N ALA A 14 10.61 5.92 4.95
CA ALA A 14 9.85 6.71 3.98
C ALA A 14 8.96 7.73 4.69
N SER A 15 8.84 8.91 4.10
CA SER A 15 7.96 9.95 4.63
C SER A 15 6.50 9.56 4.44
N LYS A 16 5.59 10.13 5.27
CA LYS A 16 4.14 9.93 5.09
C LYS A 16 3.67 10.26 3.68
N ASP A 17 4.31 11.23 3.02
CA ASP A 17 4.01 11.61 1.64
C ASP A 17 4.40 10.51 0.64
N ASP A 18 5.57 9.89 0.81
CA ASP A 18 6.04 8.76 0.00
C ASP A 18 5.14 7.53 0.17
N ILE A 19 4.76 7.23 1.42
CA ILE A 19 3.83 6.14 1.76
C ILE A 19 2.49 6.36 1.06
N LYS A 20 1.94 7.59 1.10
CA LYS A 20 0.68 7.95 0.45
C LYS A 20 0.78 7.89 -1.08
N LYS A 21 1.90 8.33 -1.67
CA LYS A 21 2.16 8.22 -3.10
C LYS A 21 2.24 6.76 -3.56
N ALA A 22 2.98 5.93 -2.82
CA ALA A 22 3.11 4.50 -3.11
C ALA A 22 1.75 3.79 -3.01
N TYR A 23 1.00 4.03 -1.93
CA TYR A 23 -0.36 3.51 -1.76
C TYR A 23 -1.26 3.88 -2.95
N ARG A 24 -1.34 5.16 -3.32
CA ARG A 24 -2.18 5.61 -4.46
C ARG A 24 -1.79 4.92 -5.76
N LYS A 25 -0.49 4.82 -6.05
CA LYS A 25 0.02 4.17 -7.27
C LYS A 25 -0.36 2.68 -7.31
N LEU A 26 -0.18 1.97 -6.20
CA LEU A 26 -0.49 0.55 -6.08
C LEU A 26 -2.00 0.28 -6.06
N ALA A 27 -2.77 1.11 -5.38
CA ALA A 27 -4.24 1.05 -5.34
C ALA A 27 -4.84 1.24 -6.73
N MET A 28 -4.37 2.22 -7.51
CA MET A 28 -4.83 2.41 -8.89
C MET A 28 -4.43 1.26 -9.81
N LYS A 29 -3.25 0.66 -9.59
CA LYS A 29 -2.77 -0.49 -10.39
C LYS A 29 -3.56 -1.76 -10.10
N ASN A 30 -3.93 -1.99 -8.85
CA ASN A 30 -4.60 -3.22 -8.41
C ASN A 30 -6.12 -3.03 -8.19
N HIS A 31 -6.69 -1.89 -8.58
CA HIS A 31 -8.11 -1.60 -8.36
C HIS A 31 -8.99 -2.64 -9.07
N PRO A 32 -9.97 -3.26 -8.38
CA PRO A 32 -10.83 -4.29 -8.97
C PRO A 32 -11.64 -3.76 -10.16
N ASP A 33 -12.15 -2.53 -10.11
CA ASP A 33 -12.83 -1.88 -11.26
C ASP A 33 -11.96 -1.73 -12.52
N ARG A 34 -10.64 -1.85 -12.40
CA ARG A 34 -9.71 -1.78 -13.53
C ARG A 34 -9.20 -3.17 -13.94
N GLY A 35 -9.84 -4.24 -13.46
CA GLY A 35 -9.39 -5.62 -13.65
C GLY A 35 -8.17 -5.99 -12.81
N GLY A 36 -7.92 -5.25 -11.73
CA GLY A 36 -6.87 -5.52 -10.77
C GLY A 36 -7.22 -6.64 -9.78
N ASP A 37 -6.23 -7.03 -8.99
CA ASP A 37 -6.34 -8.10 -8.00
C ASP A 37 -6.87 -7.55 -6.67
N GLU A 38 -8.11 -7.91 -6.32
CA GLU A 38 -8.76 -7.49 -5.07
C GLU A 38 -7.95 -7.91 -3.83
N THR A 39 -7.28 -9.07 -3.88
CA THR A 39 -6.47 -9.56 -2.76
C THR A 39 -5.30 -8.63 -2.53
N LYS A 40 -4.55 -8.30 -3.60
CA LYS A 40 -3.46 -7.33 -3.53
C LYS A 40 -3.96 -5.97 -3.09
N PHE A 41 -5.10 -5.52 -3.59
CA PHE A 41 -5.69 -4.25 -3.19
C PHE A 41 -5.96 -4.18 -1.68
N LYS A 42 -6.51 -5.26 -1.10
CA LYS A 42 -6.71 -5.39 0.35
C LYS A 42 -5.39 -5.38 1.11
N GLU A 43 -4.38 -6.12 0.67
CA GLU A 43 -3.05 -6.13 1.29
C GLU A 43 -2.39 -4.74 1.28
N ILE A 44 -2.47 -4.03 0.15
CA ILE A 44 -1.96 -2.66 0.00
C ILE A 44 -2.67 -1.69 0.96
N LYS A 45 -4.00 -1.85 1.12
CA LYS A 45 -4.80 -1.04 2.05
C LYS A 45 -4.45 -1.31 3.50
N GLU A 46 -4.39 -2.58 3.91
CA GLU A 46 -3.99 -2.98 5.27
C GLU A 46 -2.57 -2.50 5.61
N ALA A 47 -1.63 -2.60 4.66
CA ALA A 47 -0.27 -2.14 4.86
C ALA A 47 -0.22 -0.61 5.08
N TYR A 48 -0.97 0.15 4.28
CA TYR A 48 -1.05 1.60 4.44
C TYR A 48 -1.70 2.00 5.77
N GLU A 49 -2.79 1.33 6.17
CA GLU A 49 -3.45 1.54 7.47
C GLU A 49 -2.48 1.25 8.61
N ARG A 50 -1.78 0.11 8.62
CA ARG A 50 -0.77 -0.23 9.65
C ARG A 50 0.39 0.76 9.78
N ILE A 51 0.76 1.46 8.71
CA ILE A 51 1.86 2.44 8.74
C ILE A 51 1.34 3.81 9.21
N THR A 52 0.09 4.13 8.90
CA THR A 52 -0.48 5.46 9.13
C THR A 52 -1.28 5.55 10.43
N GLU A 53 -1.84 4.46 10.91
CA GLU A 53 -2.39 4.31 12.26
C GLU A 53 -1.26 3.95 13.23
N PRO A 54 -0.95 4.82 14.21
CA PRO A 54 0.06 4.56 15.24
C PRO A 54 -0.39 3.50 16.27
#